data_AF-A0A6V8NKN4-F1
#
_entry.id   AF-A0A6V8NKN4-F1
#
_cell.length_a   1.000
_cell.length_b   1.000
_cell.length_c   1.000
_cell.angle_alpha   90.00
_cell.angle_beta   90.00
_cell.angle_gamma   90.00
#
_symmetry.space_group_name_H-M   'P 1'
#
loop_
_entity.id
_entity.type
_entity.pdbx_description
1 polymer ?
#
loop_
_entity_poly.entity_id
_entity_poly.type
_entity_poly.pdbx_seq_one_letter_code
_entity_poly.pdbx_strand_id
1 'polypeptide(L)'
;VLDEPPAPEEPLNILIVGKDARPELQDGGPGHADAIMLLRLDPRLMKGYLISVLRDTRVEIPGYGAHKINAALAWGGEELLIQVVQDFLGLPIHHYVTVDFEGFKKLVDVLGGVDVVVNQPLIDELSGANFPVGEHHLDGEQALAFVRSRSYITADKERVYQQQYFLRQLVDQHLTVANLAKIPEFFELLKEYIRTDLDIDTILRYSLPIRQSNPRENLIMATIPTTPKFDEENQIWYEIPRKDEIEVMIQNILEGKTPVKYGAEYDDLGTTPEVMEVNKEYNVKVKVTNTGYETWRNYGIITNLSYHWYEYETGKVVMYHDGKRAFLPVEDLKPGESVTYELTVVAPSAPGSYLLQYDLVLEGVVWFSRAGNPTLDRVIEVKEQT
;
A
#
# COMPACT_ATOMS: atom_id res chain seq x y z
N VAL A 1 -0.86 -27.72 5.78
CA VAL A 1 -1.56 -26.42 6.01
C VAL A 1 -1.64 -25.63 4.73
N LEU A 2 -0.55 -25.54 3.95
CA LEU A 2 -0.55 -24.91 2.63
C LEU A 2 -1.61 -25.50 1.69
N ASP A 3 -2.19 -24.62 0.89
CA ASP A 3 -3.04 -24.98 -0.24
C ASP A 3 -2.20 -25.54 -1.39
N GLU A 4 -2.81 -26.35 -2.27
CA GLU A 4 -2.11 -26.89 -3.44
C GLU A 4 -1.63 -25.74 -4.37
N PRO A 5 -0.40 -25.83 -4.92
CA PRO A 5 0.07 -24.83 -5.86
C PRO A 5 -0.88 -24.67 -7.05
N PRO A 6 -1.19 -23.42 -7.45
CA PRO A 6 -2.18 -23.16 -8.49
C PRO A 6 -1.62 -23.49 -9.88
N ALA A 7 -2.48 -23.47 -10.89
CA ALA A 7 -2.02 -23.63 -12.27
C ALA A 7 -1.05 -22.49 -12.66
N PRO A 8 -0.11 -22.68 -13.62
CA PRO A 8 0.91 -21.68 -13.97
C PRO A 8 0.41 -20.26 -14.28
N GLU A 9 -0.81 -20.13 -14.79
CA GLU A 9 -1.46 -18.87 -15.17
C GLU A 9 -2.34 -18.30 -14.04
N GLU A 10 -2.49 -19.01 -12.93
CA GLU A 10 -3.33 -18.61 -11.82
C GLU A 10 -2.55 -17.82 -10.75
N PRO A 11 -3.24 -17.02 -9.92
CA PRO A 11 -2.58 -16.17 -8.95
C PRO A 11 -1.88 -16.98 -7.86
N LEU A 12 -0.63 -16.62 -7.54
CA LEU A 12 0.16 -17.26 -6.50
C LEU A 12 0.28 -16.36 -5.27
N ASN A 13 -0.16 -16.87 -4.13
CA ASN A 13 0.02 -16.26 -2.81
C ASN A 13 1.20 -16.90 -2.07
N ILE A 14 2.15 -16.07 -1.64
CA ILE A 14 3.34 -16.45 -0.87
C ILE A 14 3.34 -15.67 0.45
N LEU A 15 3.40 -16.37 1.58
CA LEU A 15 3.56 -15.75 2.88
C LEU A 15 5.04 -15.45 3.15
N ILE A 16 5.38 -14.18 3.38
CA ILE A 16 6.73 -13.74 3.73
C ILE A 16 6.75 -13.37 5.21
N VAL A 17 7.66 -13.98 5.96
CA VAL A 17 7.78 -13.84 7.41
C VAL A 17 9.21 -13.44 7.76
N GLY A 18 9.37 -12.25 8.34
CA GLY A 18 10.60 -11.84 9.01
C GLY A 18 10.50 -12.16 10.50
N LYS A 19 11.40 -13.00 11.03
CA LYS A 19 11.40 -13.39 12.44
C LYS A 19 12.57 -12.80 13.22
N ASP A 20 12.29 -12.37 14.44
CA ASP A 20 13.30 -11.99 15.42
C ASP A 20 13.70 -13.23 16.24
N ALA A 21 14.52 -14.09 15.62
CA ALA A 21 15.10 -15.24 16.30
C ALA A 21 16.44 -14.85 16.91
N ARG A 22 16.42 -14.23 18.09
CA ARG A 22 17.64 -13.97 18.86
C ARG A 22 18.05 -15.26 19.61
N PRO A 23 19.16 -15.90 19.25
CA PRO A 23 19.61 -17.15 19.89
C PRO A 23 19.94 -16.98 21.38
N GLU A 24 20.09 -15.74 21.86
CA GLU A 24 20.44 -15.38 23.23
C GLU A 24 19.24 -15.27 24.19
N LEU A 25 18.00 -15.24 23.68
CA LEU A 25 16.80 -15.30 24.51
C LEU A 25 16.57 -16.76 24.93
N GLN A 26 16.49 -17.00 26.24
CA GLN A 26 16.56 -18.32 26.92
C GLN A 26 15.62 -19.43 26.40
N ASP A 27 14.66 -19.14 25.52
CA ASP A 27 13.65 -20.11 25.12
C ASP A 27 13.97 -20.88 23.83
N GLY A 28 14.96 -20.49 23.02
CA GLY A 28 15.30 -21.20 21.78
C GLY A 28 14.11 -21.46 20.83
N GLY A 29 12.98 -20.77 21.04
CA GLY A 29 11.72 -20.95 20.34
C GLY A 29 11.74 -20.32 18.95
N PRO A 30 10.68 -20.51 18.15
CA PRO A 30 10.62 -20.03 16.76
C PRO A 30 10.73 -18.50 16.59
N GLY A 31 10.70 -17.72 17.68
CA GLY A 31 10.73 -16.25 17.67
C GLY A 31 9.36 -15.66 17.36
N HIS A 32 9.21 -14.34 17.53
CA HIS A 32 8.01 -13.63 17.08
C HIS A 32 8.15 -13.20 15.61
N ALA A 33 7.04 -13.24 14.88
CA ALA A 33 6.97 -12.66 13.55
C ALA A 33 6.92 -11.14 13.67
N ASP A 34 7.99 -10.47 13.24
CA ASP A 34 8.10 -9.00 13.30
C ASP A 34 7.70 -8.31 11.99
N ALA A 35 7.77 -9.06 10.90
CA ALA A 35 7.20 -8.72 9.60
C ALA A 35 6.37 -9.90 9.09
N ILE A 36 5.12 -9.64 8.72
CA ILE A 36 4.21 -10.61 8.11
C ILE A 36 3.66 -9.93 6.86
N MET A 37 3.91 -10.51 5.69
CA MET A 37 3.44 -9.97 4.42
C MET A 37 2.91 -11.09 3.53
N LEU A 38 1.78 -10.87 2.87
CA LEU A 38 1.29 -11.77 1.83
C LEU A 38 1.65 -11.16 0.46
N LEU A 39 2.47 -11.86 -0.31
CA LEU A 39 2.76 -11.51 -1.70
C LEU A 39 1.82 -12.30 -2.62
N ARG A 40 0.90 -11.61 -3.30
CA ARG A 40 0.06 -12.18 -4.36
C ARG A 40 0.59 -11.77 -5.73
N LEU A 41 0.90 -12.73 -6.59
CA LEU A 41 1.37 -12.52 -7.95
C LEU A 41 0.32 -13.03 -8.93
N ASP A 42 -0.24 -12.16 -9.78
CA ASP A 42 -1.23 -12.52 -10.79
C ASP A 42 -0.63 -12.32 -12.19
N PRO A 43 -0.17 -13.41 -12.85
CA PRO A 43 0.49 -13.32 -14.15
C PRO A 43 -0.47 -12.86 -15.26
N ARG A 44 -1.79 -13.09 -15.13
CA ARG A 44 -2.81 -12.67 -16.11
C ARG A 44 -3.00 -11.16 -16.12
N LEU A 45 -2.95 -10.57 -14.93
CA LEU A 45 -3.03 -9.12 -14.75
C LEU A 45 -1.67 -8.45 -14.90
N MET A 46 -0.59 -9.25 -14.92
CA MET A 46 0.79 -8.80 -14.81
C MET A 46 1.00 -7.88 -13.59
N LYS A 47 0.37 -8.23 -12.45
CA LYS A 47 0.39 -7.43 -11.21
C LYS A 47 0.82 -8.26 -10.01
N GLY A 48 1.52 -7.60 -9.09
CA GLY A 48 1.88 -8.11 -7.78
C GLY A 48 1.29 -7.23 -6.68
N TYR A 49 0.87 -7.85 -5.59
CA TYR A 49 0.36 -7.18 -4.40
C TYR A 49 1.10 -7.67 -3.17
N LEU A 50 1.77 -6.77 -2.45
CA LEU A 50 2.41 -7.07 -1.18
C LEU A 50 1.56 -6.47 -0.06
N ILE A 51 0.87 -7.34 0.68
CA ILE A 51 -0.07 -6.98 1.73
C ILE A 51 0.60 -7.18 3.09
N SER A 52 0.96 -6.09 3.76
CA SER A 52 1.53 -6.14 5.10
C SER A 52 0.44 -6.33 6.17
N VAL A 53 0.66 -7.31 7.05
CA VAL A 53 -0.15 -7.55 8.24
C VAL A 53 0.65 -7.08 9.47
N LEU A 54 0.08 -6.18 10.25
CA LEU A 54 0.77 -5.66 11.44
C LEU A 54 0.93 -6.79 12.47
N ARG A 55 2.13 -6.94 13.04
CA ARG A 55 2.44 -8.01 14.01
C ARG A 55 1.52 -8.02 15.24
N ASP A 56 0.97 -6.86 15.59
CA ASP A 56 0.09 -6.64 16.74
C ASP A 56 -1.40 -6.76 16.38
N THR A 57 -1.72 -7.18 15.15
CA THR A 57 -3.11 -7.38 14.72
C THR A 57 -3.79 -8.44 15.58
N ARG A 58 -4.94 -8.08 16.16
CA ARG A 58 -5.72 -8.98 17.02
C ARG A 58 -6.55 -9.95 16.18
N VAL A 59 -6.25 -11.24 16.27
CA VAL A 59 -6.89 -12.32 15.51
C VAL A 59 -7.23 -13.49 16.44
N GLU A 60 -8.17 -14.34 16.00
CA GLU A 60 -8.40 -15.62 16.66
C GLU A 60 -7.31 -16.61 16.26
N ILE A 61 -6.64 -17.21 17.25
CA ILE A 61 -5.60 -18.22 17.03
C ILE A 61 -6.17 -19.59 17.44
N PRO A 62 -6.27 -20.57 16.54
CA PRO A 62 -6.80 -21.90 16.85
C PRO A 62 -6.11 -22.54 18.06
N GLY A 63 -6.88 -22.89 19.08
CA GLY A 63 -6.37 -23.48 20.33
C GLY A 63 -5.89 -22.48 21.39
N TYR A 64 -5.80 -21.19 21.07
CA TYR A 64 -5.30 -20.14 21.98
C TYR A 64 -6.28 -18.96 22.17
N GLY A 65 -7.24 -18.77 21.26
CA GLY A 65 -8.21 -17.66 21.33
C GLY A 65 -7.65 -16.34 20.79
N ALA A 66 -8.25 -15.22 21.18
CA ALA A 66 -7.96 -13.90 20.62
C ALA A 66 -6.63 -13.30 21.12
N HIS A 67 -5.62 -13.24 20.24
CA HIS A 67 -4.28 -12.74 20.55
C HIS A 67 -3.67 -11.95 19.38
N LYS A 68 -2.45 -11.41 19.59
CA LYS A 68 -1.66 -10.80 18.51
C LYS A 68 -1.22 -11.87 17.52
N ILE A 69 -1.33 -11.58 16.22
CA ILE A 69 -1.02 -12.54 15.17
C ILE A 69 0.43 -13.06 15.22
N ASN A 70 1.38 -12.25 15.68
CA ASN A 70 2.78 -12.69 15.82
C ASN A 70 3.00 -13.79 16.86
N ALA A 71 2.06 -14.02 17.77
CA ALA A 71 2.12 -15.10 18.75
C ALA A 71 1.89 -16.48 18.09
N ALA A 72 1.21 -16.53 16.93
CA ALA A 72 0.99 -17.78 16.20
C ALA A 72 2.32 -18.46 15.82
N LEU A 73 3.31 -17.67 15.36
CA LEU A 73 4.65 -18.19 15.07
C LEU A 73 5.32 -18.74 16.33
N ALA A 74 5.24 -18.00 17.44
CA ALA A 74 5.87 -18.37 18.70
C ALA A 74 5.30 -19.68 19.28
N TRP A 75 3.99 -19.92 19.11
CA TRP A 75 3.30 -21.05 19.72
C TRP A 75 3.20 -22.29 18.84
N GLY A 76 3.02 -22.13 17.53
CA GLY A 76 2.79 -23.24 16.60
C GLY A 76 3.64 -23.21 15.34
N GLY A 77 4.70 -22.38 15.33
CA GLY A 77 5.63 -22.28 14.21
C GLY A 77 4.98 -21.74 12.94
N GLU A 78 5.63 -22.00 11.81
CA GLU A 78 5.21 -21.55 10.50
C GLU A 78 3.82 -22.11 10.13
N GLU A 79 3.53 -23.36 10.49
CA GLU A 79 2.24 -24.01 10.21
C GLU A 79 1.04 -23.27 10.84
N LEU A 80 1.12 -22.92 12.13
CA LEU A 80 0.03 -22.20 12.79
C LEU A 80 -0.09 -20.76 12.27
N LEU A 81 1.03 -20.10 11.97
CA LEU A 81 0.99 -18.75 11.40
C LEU A 81 0.33 -18.76 10.01
N ILE A 82 0.67 -19.72 9.14
CA ILE A 82 0.06 -19.89 7.82
C ILE A 82 -1.45 -20.06 7.96
N GLN A 83 -1.91 -20.96 8.83
CA GLN A 83 -3.34 -21.18 9.09
C GLN A 83 -4.04 -19.90 9.54
N VAL A 84 -3.46 -19.18 10.51
CA VAL A 84 -4.05 -17.93 11.04
C VAL A 84 -4.12 -16.85 9.97
N VAL A 85 -3.10 -16.69 9.13
CA VAL A 85 -3.12 -15.70 8.05
C VAL A 85 -4.12 -16.08 6.95
N GLN A 86 -4.22 -17.36 6.58
CA GLN A 86 -5.24 -17.87 5.66
C GLN A 86 -6.64 -17.55 6.17
N ASP A 87 -6.94 -17.92 7.41
CA ASP A 87 -8.26 -17.71 8.02
C ASP A 87 -8.58 -16.22 8.18
N PHE A 88 -7.57 -15.39 8.47
CA PHE A 88 -7.74 -13.96 8.67
C PHE A 88 -7.97 -13.19 7.38
N LEU A 89 -7.22 -13.49 6.30
CA LEU A 89 -7.31 -12.78 5.03
C LEU A 89 -8.34 -13.42 4.06
N GLY A 90 -8.75 -14.66 4.30
CA GLY A 90 -9.62 -15.39 3.39
C GLY A 90 -8.97 -15.70 2.04
N LEU A 91 -7.63 -15.73 2.00
CA LEU A 91 -6.84 -16.03 0.81
C LEU A 91 -6.05 -17.32 1.01
N PRO A 92 -5.97 -18.19 0.00
CA PRO A 92 -5.13 -19.39 0.09
C PRO A 92 -3.66 -18.98 0.21
N ILE A 93 -2.85 -19.78 0.91
CA ILE A 93 -1.39 -19.60 0.95
C ILE A 93 -0.77 -20.84 0.33
N HIS A 94 -0.12 -20.67 -0.82
CA HIS A 94 0.46 -21.79 -1.56
C HIS A 94 1.90 -22.06 -1.16
N HIS A 95 2.64 -20.99 -0.81
CA HIS A 95 4.03 -21.09 -0.37
C HIS A 95 4.34 -20.13 0.75
N TYR A 96 5.48 -20.34 1.41
CA TYR A 96 5.98 -19.43 2.42
C TYR A 96 7.49 -19.22 2.32
N VAL A 97 7.96 -18.10 2.84
CA VAL A 97 9.37 -17.77 3.02
C VAL A 97 9.53 -17.17 4.41
N THR A 98 10.29 -17.85 5.26
CA THR A 98 10.68 -17.34 6.57
C THR A 98 12.16 -17.00 6.57
N VAL A 99 12.49 -15.78 6.95
CA VAL A 99 13.86 -15.25 7.00
C VAL A 99 14.12 -14.64 8.38
N ASP A 100 15.30 -14.92 8.94
CA ASP A 100 15.79 -14.25 10.14
C ASP A 100 16.72 -13.08 9.79
N PHE A 101 17.27 -12.42 10.81
CA PHE A 101 18.15 -11.26 10.59
C PHE A 101 19.43 -11.61 9.83
N GLU A 102 20.04 -12.77 10.08
CA GLU A 102 21.24 -13.17 9.35
C GLU A 102 20.92 -13.46 7.88
N GLY A 103 19.81 -14.15 7.62
CA GLY A 103 19.35 -14.40 6.25
C GLY A 103 19.01 -13.13 5.50
N PHE A 104 18.39 -12.15 6.14
CA PHE A 104 18.10 -10.86 5.53
C PHE A 104 19.38 -10.11 5.16
N LYS A 105 20.34 -9.99 6.10
CA LYS A 105 21.63 -9.35 5.84
C LYS A 105 22.35 -10.02 4.67
N LYS A 106 22.41 -11.35 4.71
CA LYS A 106 23.08 -12.14 3.68
C LYS A 106 22.44 -11.99 2.30
N LEU A 107 21.11 -11.95 2.24
CA LEU A 107 20.37 -11.71 0.99
C LEU A 107 20.76 -10.35 0.39
N VAL A 108 20.76 -9.28 1.19
CA VAL A 108 21.13 -7.93 0.73
C VAL A 108 22.58 -7.90 0.24
N ASP A 109 23.52 -8.50 0.98
CA ASP A 109 24.93 -8.55 0.59
C ASP A 109 25.14 -9.33 -0.72
N VAL A 110 24.44 -10.46 -0.89
CA VAL A 110 24.51 -11.29 -2.12
C VAL A 110 23.98 -10.53 -3.33
N LEU A 111 22.98 -9.67 -3.13
CA LEU A 111 22.44 -8.80 -4.17
C LEU A 111 23.32 -7.57 -4.45
N GLY A 112 24.30 -7.30 -3.59
CA GLY A 112 25.26 -6.20 -3.75
C GLY A 112 24.83 -4.90 -3.08
N GLY A 113 23.99 -4.96 -2.04
CA GLY A 113 23.46 -3.78 -1.34
C GLY A 113 22.28 -3.12 -2.05
N VAL A 114 21.67 -2.12 -1.41
CA VAL A 114 20.49 -1.41 -1.93
C VAL A 114 20.63 0.10 -1.74
N ASP A 115 20.41 0.87 -2.80
CA ASP A 115 20.37 2.32 -2.72
C ASP A 115 19.02 2.81 -2.18
N VAL A 116 19.05 3.74 -1.22
CA VAL A 116 17.85 4.36 -0.64
C VAL A 116 18.02 5.88 -0.51
N VAL A 117 16.91 6.59 -0.46
CA VAL A 117 16.86 8.04 -0.19
C VAL A 117 16.22 8.28 1.17
N VAL A 118 16.95 8.93 2.06
CA VAL A 118 16.53 9.30 3.41
C VAL A 118 16.14 10.77 3.42
N ASN A 119 14.85 11.06 3.56
CA ASN A 119 14.31 12.43 3.49
C ASN A 119 14.36 13.18 4.84
N GLN A 120 14.55 12.46 5.94
CA GLN A 120 14.70 13.01 7.29
C GLN A 120 15.73 12.18 8.05
N PRO A 121 16.55 12.77 8.94
CA PRO A 121 17.55 12.01 9.69
C PRO A 121 16.91 10.83 10.42
N LEU A 122 17.46 9.64 10.24
CA LEU A 122 17.00 8.41 10.88
C LEU A 122 18.07 7.96 11.88
N ILE A 123 17.84 8.22 13.17
CA ILE A 123 18.76 7.86 14.25
C ILE A 123 18.00 7.00 15.26
N ASP A 124 18.45 5.77 15.47
CA ASP A 124 17.85 4.81 16.39
C ASP A 124 18.93 3.93 17.03
N GLU A 125 19.17 4.14 18.32
CA GLU A 125 20.19 3.37 19.05
C GLU A 125 19.84 1.88 19.15
N LEU A 126 18.54 1.51 19.18
CA LEU A 126 18.12 0.12 19.34
C LEU A 126 18.33 -0.71 18.08
N SER A 127 18.12 -0.11 16.91
CA SER A 127 18.39 -0.77 15.63
C SER A 127 19.81 -0.52 15.12
N GLY A 128 20.52 0.47 15.68
CA GLY A 128 21.82 0.92 15.18
C GLY A 128 21.73 1.87 13.98
N ALA A 129 20.52 2.34 13.64
CA ALA A 129 20.31 3.24 12.52
C ALA A 129 20.95 4.61 12.81
N ASN A 130 21.73 5.10 11.84
CA ASN A 130 22.29 6.44 11.88
C ASN A 130 22.49 6.94 10.44
N PHE A 131 21.40 7.41 9.84
CA PHE A 131 21.36 7.86 8.47
C PHE A 131 21.04 9.35 8.41
N PRO A 132 21.99 10.21 8.01
CA PRO A 132 21.67 11.61 7.70
C PRO A 132 20.77 11.70 6.45
N VAL A 133 20.19 12.87 6.20
CA VAL A 133 19.41 13.11 4.97
C VAL A 133 20.30 12.94 3.74
N GLY A 134 19.82 12.24 2.72
CA GLY A 134 20.52 12.03 1.46
C GLY A 134 20.35 10.63 0.88
N GLU A 135 21.15 10.34 -0.16
CA GLU A 135 21.24 9.03 -0.79
C GLU A 135 22.24 8.16 -0.03
N HIS A 136 21.89 6.89 0.20
CA HIS A 136 22.73 5.92 0.89
C HIS A 136 22.71 4.59 0.16
N HIS A 137 23.88 3.99 0.00
CA HIS A 137 24.00 2.59 -0.40
C HIS A 137 24.09 1.72 0.85
N LEU A 138 23.10 0.86 1.08
CA LEU A 138 22.98 0.04 2.28
C LEU A 138 23.51 -1.37 2.02
N ASP A 139 24.53 -1.78 2.78
CA ASP A 139 24.88 -3.20 2.93
C ASP A 139 23.87 -3.95 3.82
N GLY A 140 24.06 -5.24 4.05
CA GLY A 140 23.16 -6.06 4.85
C GLY A 140 22.91 -5.51 6.26
N GLU A 141 23.98 -5.14 6.97
CA GLU A 141 23.88 -4.61 8.35
C GLU A 141 23.11 -3.28 8.37
N GLN A 142 23.47 -2.37 7.47
CA GLN A 142 22.82 -1.07 7.35
C GLN A 142 21.35 -1.20 6.92
N ALA A 143 21.05 -2.11 5.99
CA ALA A 143 19.69 -2.42 5.57
C ALA A 143 18.86 -2.96 6.73
N LEU A 144 19.43 -3.85 7.55
CA LEU A 144 18.76 -4.41 8.71
C LEU A 144 18.45 -3.32 9.74
N ALA A 145 19.42 -2.46 10.03
CA ALA A 145 19.25 -1.31 10.91
C ALA A 145 18.15 -0.37 10.38
N PHE A 146 18.15 -0.11 9.07
CA PHE A 146 17.14 0.72 8.41
C PHE A 146 15.72 0.14 8.57
N VAL A 147 15.47 -1.12 8.20
CA VAL A 147 14.11 -1.70 8.23
C VAL A 147 13.59 -2.04 9.63
N ARG A 148 14.46 -2.09 10.63
CA ARG A 148 14.09 -2.31 12.05
C ARG A 148 13.85 -1.02 12.82
N SER A 149 14.24 0.13 12.27
CA SER A 149 14.17 1.41 12.97
C SER A 149 12.75 1.77 13.40
N ARG A 150 12.63 2.38 14.58
CA ARG A 150 11.34 2.79 15.20
C ARG A 150 11.29 4.26 15.61
N SER A 151 12.22 5.08 15.16
CA SER A 151 12.46 6.44 15.71
C SER A 151 11.35 7.47 15.49
N TYR A 152 10.24 7.10 14.86
CA TYR A 152 9.15 8.03 14.59
C TYR A 152 8.00 7.93 15.61
N ILE A 153 7.22 9.03 15.69
CA ILE A 153 6.16 9.25 16.69
C ILE A 153 5.02 8.21 16.53
N THR A 154 4.84 7.60 15.36
CA THR A 154 3.93 6.45 15.13
C THR A 154 4.68 5.15 14.75
N ALA A 155 5.64 4.78 15.61
CA ALA A 155 6.67 3.75 15.44
C ALA A 155 6.31 2.49 14.61
N ASP A 156 5.16 1.85 14.81
CA ASP A 156 4.85 0.59 14.11
C ASP A 156 4.28 0.78 12.70
N LYS A 157 3.48 1.84 12.45
CA LYS A 157 2.95 2.13 11.10
C LYS A 157 4.04 2.68 10.19
N GLU A 158 4.88 3.57 10.72
CA GLU A 158 6.00 4.14 9.97
C GLU A 158 7.06 3.08 9.65
N ARG A 159 7.30 2.11 10.55
CA ARG A 159 8.18 0.97 10.25
C ARG A 159 7.68 0.16 9.05
N VAL A 160 6.38 -0.08 8.94
CA VAL A 160 5.83 -0.82 7.78
C VAL A 160 6.02 -0.04 6.49
N TYR A 161 5.79 1.28 6.49
CA TYR A 161 6.09 2.10 5.31
C TYR A 161 7.57 2.07 4.94
N GLN A 162 8.46 2.05 5.93
CA GLN A 162 9.89 1.95 5.70
C GLN A 162 10.30 0.58 5.13
N GLN A 163 9.72 -0.51 5.62
CA GLN A 163 9.91 -1.86 5.08
C GLN A 163 9.41 -1.95 3.63
N GLN A 164 8.23 -1.41 3.34
CA GLN A 164 7.68 -1.35 1.98
C GLN A 164 8.55 -0.50 1.05
N TYR A 165 9.01 0.66 1.53
CA TYR A 165 9.94 1.51 0.77
C TYR A 165 11.24 0.78 0.44
N PHE A 166 11.86 0.13 1.44
CA PHE A 166 13.07 -0.67 1.23
C PHE A 166 12.83 -1.81 0.22
N LEU A 167 11.77 -2.59 0.39
CA LEU A 167 11.42 -3.69 -0.53
C LEU A 167 11.17 -3.18 -1.94
N ARG A 168 10.60 -1.98 -2.09
CA ARG A 168 10.40 -1.35 -3.40
C ARG A 168 11.73 -0.99 -4.05
N GLN A 169 12.68 -0.43 -3.31
CA GLN A 169 14.03 -0.17 -3.82
C GLN A 169 14.76 -1.48 -4.18
N LEU A 170 14.66 -2.49 -3.31
CA LEU A 170 15.23 -3.82 -3.54
C LEU A 170 14.70 -4.45 -4.84
N VAL A 171 13.37 -4.49 -5.03
CA VAL A 171 12.77 -5.06 -6.24
C VAL A 171 13.17 -4.26 -7.47
N ASP A 172 13.14 -2.94 -7.39
CA ASP A 172 13.46 -2.07 -8.52
C ASP A 172 14.91 -2.22 -9.00
N GLN A 173 15.86 -2.31 -8.07
CA GLN A 173 17.28 -2.43 -8.38
C GLN A 173 17.69 -3.86 -8.75
N HIS A 174 17.02 -4.89 -8.19
CA HIS A 174 17.48 -6.27 -8.31
C HIS A 174 16.58 -7.20 -9.12
N LEU A 175 15.35 -6.83 -9.50
CA LEU A 175 14.51 -7.64 -10.39
C LEU A 175 14.98 -7.48 -11.86
N THR A 176 16.22 -7.87 -12.13
CA THR A 176 16.89 -7.74 -13.43
C THR A 176 17.10 -9.10 -14.08
N VAL A 177 17.28 -9.14 -15.40
CA VAL A 177 17.58 -10.39 -16.13
C VAL A 177 18.86 -11.06 -15.60
N ALA A 178 19.86 -10.25 -15.25
CA ALA A 178 21.13 -10.75 -14.72
C ALA A 178 20.95 -11.46 -13.36
N ASN A 179 20.16 -10.88 -12.46
CA ASN A 179 19.91 -11.49 -11.15
C ASN A 179 18.95 -12.67 -11.23
N LEU A 180 17.96 -12.63 -12.13
CA LEU A 180 17.10 -13.79 -12.38
C LEU A 180 17.89 -15.01 -12.86
N ALA A 181 18.89 -14.80 -13.71
CA ALA A 181 19.79 -15.87 -14.16
C ALA A 181 20.65 -16.46 -13.02
N LYS A 182 20.86 -15.72 -11.92
CA LYS A 182 21.63 -16.12 -10.74
C LYS A 182 20.77 -16.72 -9.62
N ILE A 183 19.45 -16.83 -9.77
CA ILE A 183 18.57 -17.41 -8.74
C ILE A 183 19.07 -18.76 -8.22
N PRO A 184 19.52 -19.73 -9.04
CA PRO A 184 20.04 -20.99 -8.51
C PRO A 184 21.25 -20.82 -7.58
N GLU A 185 22.16 -19.90 -7.91
CA GLU A 185 23.32 -19.58 -7.07
C GLU A 185 22.89 -18.92 -5.76
N PHE A 186 21.98 -17.93 -5.83
CA PHE A 186 21.44 -17.27 -4.65
C PHE A 186 20.71 -18.24 -3.72
N PHE A 187 19.92 -19.17 -4.29
CA PHE A 187 19.20 -20.17 -3.52
C PHE A 187 20.17 -21.08 -2.76
N GLU A 188 21.23 -21.55 -3.40
CA GLU A 188 22.26 -22.37 -2.75
C GLU A 188 23.01 -21.62 -1.63
N LEU A 189 23.25 -20.33 -1.79
CA LEU A 189 23.90 -19.49 -0.77
C LEU A 189 23.00 -19.18 0.43
N LEU A 190 21.69 -19.13 0.22
CA LEU A 190 20.72 -18.67 1.23
C LEU A 190 19.94 -19.82 1.90
N LYS A 191 20.03 -21.06 1.40
CA LYS A 191 19.26 -22.22 1.89
C LYS A 191 19.43 -22.53 3.38
N GLU A 192 20.56 -22.14 3.99
CA GLU A 192 20.79 -22.33 5.43
C GLU A 192 20.16 -21.23 6.30
N TYR A 193 19.81 -20.09 5.68
CA TYR A 193 19.29 -18.90 6.36
C TYR A 193 17.80 -18.63 6.08
N ILE A 194 17.26 -19.24 5.04
CA ILE A 194 15.87 -19.10 4.61
C ILE A 194 15.17 -20.45 4.75
N ARG A 195 13.97 -20.45 5.32
CA ARG A 195 13.07 -21.61 5.30
C ARG A 195 11.96 -21.36 4.31
N THR A 196 11.81 -22.22 3.33
CA THR A 196 10.78 -22.09 2.29
C THR A 196 10.50 -23.44 1.65
N ASP A 197 9.30 -23.58 1.09
CA ASP A 197 8.89 -24.66 0.21
C ASP A 197 8.92 -24.27 -1.28
N LEU A 198 9.31 -23.03 -1.61
CA LEU A 198 9.43 -22.55 -2.99
C LEU A 198 10.53 -23.28 -3.75
N ASP A 199 10.20 -23.73 -4.96
CA ASP A 199 11.17 -24.18 -5.94
C ASP A 199 11.58 -23.07 -6.92
N ILE A 200 12.74 -23.26 -7.56
CA ILE A 200 13.33 -22.30 -8.50
C ILE A 200 12.40 -22.07 -9.71
N ASP A 201 11.72 -23.11 -10.19
CA ASP A 201 10.85 -23.03 -11.36
C ASP A 201 9.66 -22.10 -11.11
N THR A 202 9.09 -22.18 -9.92
CA THR A 202 7.99 -21.32 -9.44
C THR A 202 8.46 -19.88 -9.32
N ILE A 203 9.64 -19.64 -8.71
CA ILE A 203 10.23 -18.30 -8.61
C ILE A 203 10.42 -17.68 -10.01
N LEU A 204 11.01 -18.42 -10.95
CA LEU A 204 11.25 -17.94 -12.32
C LEU A 204 9.94 -17.69 -13.07
N ARG A 205 8.98 -18.60 -12.97
CA ARG A 205 7.67 -18.49 -13.63
C ARG A 205 6.94 -17.21 -13.25
N TYR A 206 6.87 -16.87 -11.96
CA TYR A 206 6.11 -15.72 -11.49
C TYR A 206 6.91 -14.41 -11.50
N SER A 207 8.24 -14.45 -11.47
CA SER A 207 9.07 -13.23 -11.54
C SER A 207 9.12 -12.62 -12.94
N LEU A 208 9.02 -13.42 -14.01
CA LEU A 208 9.12 -12.95 -15.39
C LEU A 208 7.99 -12.00 -15.82
N PRO A 209 6.68 -12.33 -15.63
CA PRO A 209 5.58 -11.42 -15.97
C PRO A 209 5.67 -10.09 -15.20
N ILE A 210 5.99 -10.15 -13.91
CA ILE A 210 6.14 -8.95 -13.06
C ILE A 210 7.27 -8.06 -13.56
N ARG A 211 8.41 -8.64 -13.92
CA ARG A 211 9.52 -7.87 -14.51
C ARG A 211 9.11 -7.19 -15.81
N GLN A 212 8.38 -7.90 -16.69
CA GLN A 212 7.91 -7.35 -17.97
C GLN A 212 6.90 -6.22 -17.79
N SER A 213 6.18 -6.23 -16.67
CA SER A 213 5.12 -5.26 -16.37
C SER A 213 5.58 -3.89 -15.87
N ASN A 214 6.88 -3.60 -15.77
CA ASN A 214 7.38 -2.46 -14.96
C ASN A 214 7.00 -2.64 -13.47
N PRO A 215 7.88 -3.27 -12.67
CA PRO A 215 7.62 -3.55 -11.25
C PRO A 215 7.29 -2.29 -10.42
N ARG A 216 7.82 -1.11 -10.78
CA ARG A 216 7.47 0.14 -10.07
C ARG A 216 5.97 0.44 -10.18
N GLU A 217 5.33 0.13 -11.29
CA GLU A 217 3.91 0.45 -11.47
C GLU A 217 3.01 -0.71 -11.05
N ASN A 218 3.48 -1.94 -11.19
CA ASN A 218 2.65 -3.13 -11.06
C ASN A 218 2.94 -4.01 -9.84
N LEU A 219 3.95 -3.71 -9.01
CA LEU A 219 4.06 -4.24 -7.65
C LEU A 219 3.50 -3.20 -6.66
N ILE A 220 2.27 -3.43 -6.25
CA ILE A 220 1.53 -2.55 -5.35
C ILE A 220 1.70 -3.04 -3.92
N MET A 221 2.06 -2.15 -3.01
CA MET A 221 2.22 -2.47 -1.59
C MET A 221 1.11 -1.80 -0.80
N ALA A 222 0.55 -2.52 0.15
CA ALA A 222 -0.51 -2.01 1.01
C ALA A 222 -0.45 -2.65 2.39
N THR A 223 -1.03 -1.98 3.38
CA THR A 223 -1.11 -2.47 4.75
C THR A 223 -2.57 -2.68 5.10
N ILE A 224 -2.91 -3.77 5.77
CA ILE A 224 -4.29 -4.01 6.19
C ILE A 224 -4.82 -2.85 7.05
N PRO A 225 -6.09 -2.44 6.88
CA PRO A 225 -6.67 -1.39 7.69
C PRO A 225 -6.92 -1.84 9.14
N THR A 226 -6.36 -1.09 10.08
CA THR A 226 -6.46 -1.35 11.53
C THR A 226 -6.65 -0.07 12.33
N THR A 227 -7.18 -0.20 13.55
CA THR A 227 -7.25 0.87 14.55
C THR A 227 -6.49 0.46 15.81
N PRO A 228 -5.54 1.26 16.31
CA PRO A 228 -4.85 0.94 17.55
C PRO A 228 -5.82 1.01 18.72
N LYS A 229 -5.75 0.04 19.64
CA LYS A 229 -6.54 0.01 20.87
C LYS A 229 -5.66 -0.48 22.02
N PHE A 230 -5.66 0.28 23.12
CA PHE A 230 -5.03 -0.15 24.36
C PHE A 230 -5.99 -1.04 25.15
N ASP A 231 -5.51 -2.21 25.56
CA ASP A 231 -6.16 -3.09 26.51
C ASP A 231 -5.65 -2.75 27.92
N GLU A 232 -6.49 -2.10 28.71
CA GLU A 232 -6.15 -1.66 30.08
C GLU A 232 -5.95 -2.84 31.04
N GLU A 233 -6.65 -3.97 30.84
CA GLU A 233 -6.56 -5.11 31.74
C GLU A 233 -5.20 -5.80 31.62
N ASN A 234 -4.76 -5.99 30.38
CA ASN A 234 -3.51 -6.69 30.08
C ASN A 234 -2.33 -5.74 29.87
N GLN A 235 -2.53 -4.43 29.87
CA GLN A 235 -1.53 -3.39 29.61
C GLN A 235 -0.82 -3.57 28.26
N ILE A 236 -1.58 -3.93 27.22
CA ILE A 236 -1.06 -4.27 25.89
C ILE A 236 -1.78 -3.46 24.80
N TRP A 237 -1.04 -2.99 23.79
CA TRP A 237 -1.60 -2.41 22.57
C TRP A 237 -1.91 -3.49 21.54
N TYR A 238 -3.07 -3.36 20.90
CA TYR A 238 -3.49 -4.16 19.75
C TYR A 238 -3.76 -3.29 18.55
N GLU A 239 -3.55 -3.84 17.36
CA GLU A 239 -4.11 -3.33 16.12
C GLU A 239 -5.43 -4.07 15.85
N ILE A 240 -6.56 -3.39 16.03
CA ILE A 240 -7.87 -3.99 15.82
C ILE A 240 -8.20 -3.94 14.32
N PRO A 241 -8.37 -5.11 13.66
CA PRO A 241 -8.63 -5.15 12.22
C PRO A 241 -9.99 -4.55 11.88
N ARG A 242 -10.03 -3.71 10.84
CA ARG A 242 -11.28 -3.18 10.28
C ARG A 242 -11.81 -4.16 9.23
N LYS A 243 -12.53 -5.19 9.68
CA LYS A 243 -12.91 -6.34 8.85
C LYS A 243 -13.60 -5.95 7.54
N ASP A 244 -14.57 -5.05 7.58
CA ASP A 244 -15.30 -4.59 6.39
C ASP A 244 -14.37 -3.91 5.37
N GLU A 245 -13.40 -3.10 5.85
CA GLU A 245 -12.41 -2.45 4.98
C GLU A 245 -11.39 -3.46 4.43
N ILE A 246 -10.99 -4.46 5.22
CA ILE A 246 -10.10 -5.54 4.77
C ILE A 246 -10.78 -6.34 3.67
N GLU A 247 -12.04 -6.72 3.83
CA GLU A 247 -12.78 -7.52 2.84
C GLU A 247 -12.84 -6.80 1.49
N VAL A 248 -13.17 -5.51 1.50
CA VAL A 248 -13.16 -4.68 0.28
C VAL A 248 -11.75 -4.54 -0.30
N MET A 249 -10.75 -4.31 0.55
CA MET A 249 -9.35 -4.23 0.12
C MET A 249 -8.92 -5.52 -0.61
N ILE A 250 -9.25 -6.68 -0.06
CA ILE A 250 -8.96 -7.98 -0.68
C ILE A 250 -9.74 -8.15 -1.99
N GLN A 251 -11.03 -7.78 -2.04
CA GLN A 251 -11.80 -7.82 -3.29
C GLN A 251 -11.17 -6.95 -4.39
N ASN A 252 -10.78 -5.72 -4.07
CA ASN A 252 -10.08 -4.85 -5.01
C ASN A 252 -8.80 -5.51 -5.55
N ILE A 253 -8.04 -6.19 -4.70
CA ILE A 253 -6.82 -6.92 -5.10
C ILE A 253 -7.15 -8.10 -6.03
N LEU A 254 -8.22 -8.84 -5.74
CA LEU A 254 -8.68 -9.97 -6.57
C LEU A 254 -9.16 -9.50 -7.95
N GLU A 255 -9.74 -8.31 -8.04
CA GLU A 255 -10.18 -7.67 -9.28
C GLU A 255 -9.07 -6.93 -10.04
N GLY A 256 -7.84 -6.90 -9.51
CA GLY A 256 -6.73 -6.21 -10.16
C GLY A 256 -6.69 -4.69 -9.97
N LYS A 257 -7.48 -4.16 -9.03
CA LYS A 257 -7.53 -2.75 -8.65
C LYS A 257 -6.44 -2.43 -7.63
N THR A 258 -6.20 -1.15 -7.39
CA THR A 258 -5.26 -0.69 -6.37
C THR A 258 -5.95 -0.68 -5.00
N PRO A 259 -5.42 -1.36 -3.97
CA PRO A 259 -5.97 -1.34 -2.61
C PRO A 259 -5.65 -0.01 -1.88
N VAL A 260 -6.19 1.10 -2.36
CA VAL A 260 -6.03 2.42 -1.73
C VAL A 260 -7.15 2.71 -0.73
N LYS A 261 -6.80 3.41 0.34
CA LYS A 261 -7.78 3.87 1.33
C LYS A 261 -8.81 4.81 0.72
N TYR A 262 -8.31 5.79 0.00
CA TYR A 262 -9.08 6.85 -0.64
C TYR A 262 -8.89 6.72 -2.16
N GLY A 263 -9.84 6.04 -2.83
CA GLY A 263 -9.83 5.84 -4.26
C GLY A 263 -11.14 6.31 -4.87
N ALA A 264 -11.09 7.04 -5.96
CA ALA A 264 -12.27 7.57 -6.64
C ALA A 264 -12.12 7.52 -8.16
N GLU A 265 -13.24 7.21 -8.83
CA GLU A 265 -13.40 7.38 -10.27
C GLU A 265 -14.47 8.44 -10.54
N TYR A 266 -14.32 9.16 -11.66
CA TYR A 266 -15.14 10.31 -11.98
C TYR A 266 -15.69 10.23 -13.40
N ASP A 267 -16.91 10.70 -13.60
CA ASP A 267 -17.59 10.87 -14.87
C ASP A 267 -18.37 12.19 -14.83
N ASP A 268 -18.09 13.14 -15.73
CA ASP A 268 -18.73 14.46 -15.75
C ASP A 268 -20.14 14.45 -16.38
N LEU A 269 -20.62 13.28 -16.78
CA LEU A 269 -21.93 13.06 -17.38
C LEU A 269 -22.20 13.96 -18.59
N GLY A 270 -21.14 14.46 -19.25
CA GLY A 270 -21.24 15.41 -20.36
C GLY A 270 -21.85 16.78 -19.99
N THR A 271 -21.87 17.15 -18.71
CA THR A 271 -22.49 18.41 -18.25
C THR A 271 -21.51 19.58 -18.14
N THR A 272 -20.21 19.32 -18.23
CA THR A 272 -19.17 20.35 -18.21
C THR A 272 -19.08 21.03 -19.58
N PRO A 273 -19.39 22.33 -19.71
CA PRO A 273 -19.28 23.03 -20.99
C PRO A 273 -17.84 23.14 -21.47
N GLU A 274 -17.60 22.90 -22.76
CA GLU A 274 -16.28 23.14 -23.38
C GLU A 274 -15.94 24.64 -23.47
N VAL A 275 -16.94 25.51 -23.42
CA VAL A 275 -16.79 26.97 -23.49
C VAL A 275 -17.55 27.63 -22.35
N MET A 276 -16.88 28.53 -21.63
CA MET A 276 -17.45 29.31 -20.52
C MET A 276 -17.26 30.82 -20.72
N GLU A 277 -18.06 31.63 -20.05
CA GLU A 277 -17.92 33.09 -19.99
C GLU A 277 -17.24 33.51 -18.68
N VAL A 278 -16.42 34.56 -18.73
CA VAL A 278 -15.69 35.06 -17.56
C VAL A 278 -16.60 35.31 -16.35
N ASN A 279 -16.15 34.89 -15.17
CA ASN A 279 -16.84 35.01 -13.87
C ASN A 279 -18.26 34.40 -13.80
N LYS A 280 -18.72 33.67 -14.83
CA LYS A 280 -20.05 33.07 -14.84
C LYS A 280 -20.06 31.75 -14.07
N GLU A 281 -21.20 31.46 -13.45
CA GLU A 281 -21.42 30.22 -12.73
C GLU A 281 -22.11 29.17 -13.63
N TYR A 282 -21.64 27.93 -13.54
CA TYR A 282 -22.15 26.78 -14.28
C TYR A 282 -22.46 25.66 -13.30
N ASN A 283 -23.67 25.09 -13.39
CA ASN A 283 -24.02 23.90 -12.63
C ASN A 283 -23.64 22.67 -13.45
N VAL A 284 -22.72 21.88 -12.91
CA VAL A 284 -22.23 20.64 -13.50
C VAL A 284 -22.60 19.47 -12.59
N LYS A 285 -22.74 18.29 -13.19
CA LYS A 285 -23.00 17.03 -12.50
C LYS A 285 -21.82 16.11 -12.71
N VAL A 286 -21.22 15.66 -11.62
CA VAL A 286 -20.12 14.69 -11.67
C VAL A 286 -20.57 13.45 -10.93
N LYS A 287 -20.69 12.34 -11.65
CA LYS A 287 -20.82 11.02 -11.03
C LYS A 287 -19.45 10.61 -10.51
N VAL A 288 -19.44 10.20 -9.25
CA VAL A 288 -18.24 9.73 -8.56
C VAL A 288 -18.52 8.33 -8.04
N THR A 289 -17.56 7.42 -8.23
CA THR A 289 -17.58 6.06 -7.68
C THR A 289 -16.50 5.93 -6.63
N ASN A 290 -16.86 5.39 -5.45
CA ASN A 290 -15.88 5.06 -4.43
C ASN A 290 -15.14 3.77 -4.82
N THR A 291 -13.89 3.87 -5.22
CA THR A 291 -13.04 2.72 -5.57
C THR A 291 -12.05 2.34 -4.47
N GLY A 292 -11.95 3.16 -3.42
CA GLY A 292 -11.17 2.86 -2.23
C GLY A 292 -11.89 1.89 -1.29
N TYR A 293 -11.22 1.53 -0.19
CA TYR A 293 -11.81 0.65 0.82
C TYR A 293 -12.47 1.37 2.00
N GLU A 294 -12.32 2.69 2.15
CA GLU A 294 -13.01 3.48 3.19
C GLU A 294 -14.38 3.97 2.71
N THR A 295 -15.41 3.79 3.53
CA THR A 295 -16.72 4.42 3.34
C THR A 295 -16.62 5.92 3.52
N TRP A 296 -17.05 6.68 2.52
CA TRP A 296 -17.10 8.14 2.60
C TRP A 296 -18.35 8.59 3.34
N ARG A 297 -18.23 9.66 4.12
CA ARG A 297 -19.30 10.12 4.99
C ARG A 297 -19.57 11.60 4.78
N ASN A 298 -20.82 12.02 4.97
CA ASN A 298 -21.19 13.43 5.00
C ASN A 298 -21.22 14.02 6.42
N TYR A 299 -20.80 13.24 7.42
CA TYR A 299 -20.66 13.64 8.82
C TYR A 299 -19.26 13.29 9.35
N GLY A 300 -18.83 14.00 10.41
CA GLY A 300 -17.48 13.85 10.95
C GLY A 300 -16.43 14.40 9.98
N ILE A 301 -15.55 13.54 9.47
CA ILE A 301 -14.60 13.92 8.43
C ILE A 301 -15.30 13.74 7.08
N ILE A 302 -15.74 14.86 6.50
CA ILE A 302 -16.61 14.86 5.34
C ILE A 302 -15.84 14.78 4.02
N THR A 303 -16.42 14.10 3.03
CA THR A 303 -15.86 14.00 1.67
C THR A 303 -16.63 14.91 0.72
N ASN A 304 -15.99 15.95 0.20
CA ASN A 304 -16.60 16.90 -0.72
C ASN A 304 -15.96 16.80 -2.10
N LEU A 305 -16.75 17.08 -3.14
CA LEU A 305 -16.21 17.33 -4.47
C LEU A 305 -15.90 18.81 -4.64
N SER A 306 -14.82 19.12 -5.32
CA SER A 306 -14.43 20.48 -5.64
C SER A 306 -13.64 20.51 -6.95
N TYR A 307 -12.99 21.64 -7.24
CA TYR A 307 -12.25 21.83 -8.47
C TYR A 307 -11.08 22.80 -8.32
N HIS A 308 -10.12 22.67 -9.23
CA HIS A 308 -8.98 23.56 -9.40
C HIS A 308 -8.95 24.08 -10.84
N TRP A 309 -8.41 25.30 -11.01
CA TRP A 309 -8.18 25.90 -12.31
C TRP A 309 -6.70 26.14 -12.54
N TYR A 310 -6.22 25.68 -13.69
CA TYR A 310 -4.87 25.93 -14.17
C TYR A 310 -4.92 26.58 -15.54
N GLU A 311 -4.01 27.50 -15.83
CA GLU A 311 -3.81 27.99 -17.19
C GLU A 311 -3.26 26.85 -18.03
N TYR A 312 -3.86 26.58 -19.20
CA TYR A 312 -3.61 25.35 -19.96
C TYR A 312 -2.15 25.24 -20.43
N GLU A 313 -1.59 26.34 -20.95
CA GLU A 313 -0.24 26.36 -21.53
C GLU A 313 0.87 26.33 -20.48
N THR A 314 0.67 26.99 -19.33
CA THR A 314 1.74 27.17 -18.34
C THR A 314 1.60 26.24 -17.13
N GLY A 315 0.43 25.61 -16.94
CA GLY A 315 0.10 24.85 -15.75
C GLY A 315 0.02 25.70 -14.48
N LYS A 316 0.01 27.05 -14.61
CA LYS A 316 -0.03 27.94 -13.46
C LYS A 316 -1.42 27.94 -12.82
N VAL A 317 -1.46 27.81 -11.50
CA VAL A 317 -2.71 27.90 -10.73
C VAL A 317 -3.34 29.28 -10.93
N VAL A 318 -4.62 29.31 -11.30
CA VAL A 318 -5.36 30.53 -11.66
C VAL A 318 -6.11 31.12 -10.46
N MET A 319 -6.57 30.26 -9.56
CA MET A 319 -7.28 30.68 -8.34
C MET A 319 -6.45 30.35 -7.10
N TYR A 320 -6.23 31.35 -6.25
CA TYR A 320 -5.53 31.18 -4.97
C TYR A 320 -6.38 30.45 -3.91
N HIS A 321 -7.71 30.41 -4.12
CA HIS A 321 -8.65 29.67 -3.29
C HIS A 321 -9.20 28.47 -4.07
N ASP A 322 -9.44 27.38 -3.35
CA ASP A 322 -10.08 26.18 -3.89
C ASP A 322 -11.46 26.51 -4.48
N GLY A 323 -11.88 25.74 -5.48
CA GLY A 323 -13.23 25.84 -6.03
C GLY A 323 -14.31 25.63 -4.97
N LYS A 324 -15.55 26.04 -5.28
CA LYS A 324 -16.69 25.77 -4.40
C LYS A 324 -16.77 24.27 -4.05
N ARG A 325 -17.20 23.95 -2.83
CA ARG A 325 -17.46 22.57 -2.40
C ARG A 325 -18.86 22.15 -2.81
N ALA A 326 -18.99 20.93 -3.32
CA ALA A 326 -20.24 20.19 -3.36
C ALA A 326 -20.20 19.09 -2.31
N PHE A 327 -21.21 19.06 -1.44
CA PHE A 327 -21.30 18.10 -0.35
C PHE A 327 -21.71 16.71 -0.84
N LEU A 328 -21.23 15.66 -0.15
CA LEU A 328 -21.64 14.29 -0.42
C LEU A 328 -23.18 14.17 -0.32
N PRO A 329 -23.88 13.74 -1.39
CA PRO A 329 -25.35 13.75 -1.43
C PRO A 329 -26.01 12.67 -0.56
N VAL A 330 -25.22 11.72 -0.07
CA VAL A 330 -25.65 10.57 0.74
C VAL A 330 -24.94 10.60 2.09
N GLU A 331 -25.52 9.97 3.11
CA GLU A 331 -24.90 9.90 4.45
C GLU A 331 -23.60 9.10 4.42
N ASP A 332 -23.66 7.91 3.83
CA ASP A 332 -22.54 7.01 3.62
C ASP A 332 -22.50 6.62 2.13
N LEU A 333 -21.32 6.71 1.51
CA LEU A 333 -21.04 6.12 0.21
C LEU A 333 -20.04 4.98 0.39
N LYS A 334 -20.53 3.74 0.31
CA LYS A 334 -19.71 2.55 0.54
C LYS A 334 -18.79 2.29 -0.66
N PRO A 335 -17.72 1.51 -0.48
CA PRO A 335 -16.91 1.04 -1.59
C PRO A 335 -17.74 0.37 -2.70
N GLY A 336 -17.41 0.68 -3.94
CA GLY A 336 -18.11 0.22 -5.14
C GLY A 336 -19.39 1.01 -5.48
N GLU A 337 -19.94 1.81 -4.56
CA GLU A 337 -21.13 2.62 -4.82
C GLU A 337 -20.77 3.90 -5.60
N SER A 338 -21.74 4.42 -6.35
CA SER A 338 -21.63 5.69 -7.05
C SER A 338 -22.68 6.68 -6.58
N VAL A 339 -22.34 7.96 -6.61
CA VAL A 339 -23.27 9.07 -6.37
C VAL A 339 -23.01 10.18 -7.38
N THR A 340 -24.01 11.01 -7.66
CA THR A 340 -23.85 12.20 -8.51
C THR A 340 -23.81 13.44 -7.64
N TYR A 341 -22.67 14.12 -7.65
CA TYR A 341 -22.52 15.46 -7.08
C TYR A 341 -23.08 16.50 -8.04
N GLU A 342 -23.82 17.47 -7.49
CA GLU A 342 -24.17 18.70 -8.20
C GLU A 342 -23.24 19.81 -7.69
N LEU A 343 -22.45 20.37 -8.59
CA LEU A 343 -21.37 21.31 -8.28
C LEU A 343 -21.55 22.60 -9.08
N THR A 344 -21.39 23.74 -8.42
CA THR A 344 -21.37 25.04 -9.08
C THR A 344 -19.92 25.45 -9.35
N VAL A 345 -19.54 25.48 -10.62
CA VAL A 345 -18.22 25.93 -11.09
C VAL A 345 -18.29 27.40 -11.47
N VAL A 346 -17.38 28.20 -10.92
CA VAL A 346 -17.17 29.59 -11.32
C VAL A 346 -16.01 29.64 -12.31
N ALA A 347 -16.27 30.18 -13.51
CA ALA A 347 -15.26 30.36 -14.54
C ALA A 347 -14.21 31.42 -14.16
N PRO A 348 -12.96 31.30 -14.63
CA PRO A 348 -11.91 32.30 -14.46
C PRO A 348 -12.34 33.72 -14.85
N SER A 349 -11.68 34.72 -14.27
CA SER A 349 -11.99 36.14 -14.49
C SER A 349 -11.39 36.73 -15.76
N ALA A 350 -10.52 35.99 -16.46
CA ALA A 350 -9.87 36.40 -17.70
C ALA A 350 -10.19 35.38 -18.81
N PRO A 351 -10.29 35.82 -20.08
CA PRO A 351 -10.39 34.92 -21.21
C PRO A 351 -9.11 34.11 -21.43
N GLY A 352 -9.24 32.92 -22.00
CA GLY A 352 -8.11 32.04 -22.33
C GLY A 352 -8.49 30.56 -22.27
N SER A 353 -7.50 29.70 -22.51
CA SER A 353 -7.65 28.25 -22.40
C SER A 353 -7.18 27.78 -21.03
N TYR A 354 -8.01 26.96 -20.37
CA TYR A 354 -7.81 26.54 -18.99
C TYR A 354 -8.01 25.03 -18.84
N LEU A 355 -7.32 24.45 -17.86
CA LEU A 355 -7.58 23.11 -17.35
C LEU A 355 -8.47 23.23 -16.10
N LEU A 356 -9.68 22.69 -16.18
CA LEU A 356 -10.58 22.46 -15.06
C LEU A 356 -10.36 21.05 -14.53
N GLN A 357 -9.91 20.96 -13.29
CA GLN A 357 -9.60 19.70 -12.64
C GLN A 357 -10.57 19.46 -11.49
N TYR A 358 -11.47 18.49 -11.60
CA TYR A 358 -12.32 18.08 -10.49
C TYR A 358 -11.59 17.07 -9.60
N ASP A 359 -11.67 17.29 -8.30
CA ASP A 359 -11.01 16.46 -7.30
C ASP A 359 -11.85 16.36 -6.03
N LEU A 360 -11.79 15.21 -5.38
CA LEU A 360 -12.37 15.01 -4.07
C LEU A 360 -11.40 15.50 -2.99
N VAL A 361 -11.98 16.04 -1.93
CA VAL A 361 -11.26 16.38 -0.71
C VAL A 361 -11.89 15.68 0.48
N LEU A 362 -11.05 15.05 1.29
CA LEU A 362 -11.39 14.68 2.65
C LEU A 362 -11.09 15.91 3.52
N GLU A 363 -12.12 16.62 3.97
CA GLU A 363 -11.98 17.95 4.56
C GLU A 363 -11.07 17.94 5.79
N GLY A 364 -10.12 18.88 5.81
CA GLY A 364 -9.11 19.00 6.86
C GLY A 364 -8.04 17.90 6.86
N VAL A 365 -8.08 16.97 5.90
CA VAL A 365 -7.14 15.84 5.82
C VAL A 365 -6.32 15.87 4.54
N VAL A 366 -6.92 15.60 3.37
CA VAL A 366 -6.17 15.44 2.12
C VAL A 366 -7.06 15.55 0.89
N TRP A 367 -6.49 16.06 -0.19
CA TRP A 367 -7.04 15.94 -1.54
C TRP A 367 -6.77 14.54 -2.09
N PHE A 368 -7.72 13.95 -2.79
CA PHE A 368 -7.56 12.61 -3.35
C PHE A 368 -6.40 12.59 -4.37
N SER A 369 -6.25 13.64 -5.18
CA SER A 369 -5.07 13.83 -6.06
C SER A 369 -3.73 13.77 -5.33
N ARG A 370 -3.64 14.40 -4.15
CA ARG A 370 -2.44 14.38 -3.31
C ARG A 370 -2.20 13.03 -2.65
N ALA A 371 -3.24 12.21 -2.52
CA ALA A 371 -3.16 10.82 -2.11
C ALA A 371 -2.88 9.85 -3.29
N GLY A 372 -2.62 10.38 -4.50
CA GLY A 372 -2.27 9.61 -5.69
C GLY A 372 -3.46 9.15 -6.52
N ASN A 373 -4.69 9.61 -6.22
CA ASN A 373 -5.85 9.31 -7.03
C ASN A 373 -5.91 10.23 -8.26
N PRO A 374 -6.17 9.71 -9.48
CA PRO A 374 -6.37 10.57 -10.65
C PRO A 374 -7.54 11.55 -10.44
N THR A 375 -7.46 12.71 -11.08
CA THR A 375 -8.55 13.70 -11.12
C THR A 375 -9.35 13.59 -12.42
N LEU A 376 -10.48 14.29 -12.48
CA LEU A 376 -11.23 14.47 -13.73
C LEU A 376 -10.85 15.80 -14.37
N ASP A 377 -10.11 15.73 -15.47
CA ASP A 377 -9.60 16.91 -16.14
C ASP A 377 -10.43 17.24 -17.40
N ARG A 378 -10.71 18.53 -17.60
CA ARG A 378 -11.38 19.07 -18.78
C ARG A 378 -10.67 20.33 -19.26
N VAL A 379 -10.44 20.42 -20.57
CA VAL A 379 -9.95 21.65 -21.20
C VAL A 379 -11.15 22.53 -21.51
N ILE A 380 -11.11 23.77 -21.04
CA ILE A 380 -12.20 24.73 -21.14
C ILE A 380 -11.69 26.01 -21.77
N GLU A 381 -12.41 26.50 -22.77
CA GLU A 381 -12.17 27.81 -23.36
C GLU A 381 -13.03 28.87 -22.65
N VAL A 382 -12.41 29.88 -22.06
CA VAL A 382 -13.12 30.97 -21.37
C VAL A 382 -13.11 32.22 -22.25
N LYS A 383 -14.28 32.83 -22.46
CA LYS A 383 -14.49 33.99 -23.33
C LYS A 383 -15.09 35.16 -22.56
N GLU A 384 -14.94 36.36 -23.10
CA GLU A 384 -15.64 37.55 -22.60
C GLU A 384 -17.16 37.35 -22.61
N GLN A 385 -17.86 38.00 -21.67
CA GLN A 385 -19.32 38.03 -21.69
C GLN A 385 -19.81 38.80 -22.92
N THR A 386 -20.58 38.13 -23.77
CA THR A 386 -21.26 38.74 -24.93
C THR A 386 -22.50 39.52 -24.56
#